data_AF-A0A0D2CEI4-F1
#
_entry.id   AF-A0A0D2CEI4-F1
#
_cell.length_a   1.000
_cell.length_b   1.000
_cell.length_c   1.000
_cell.angle_alpha   90.00
_cell.angle_beta   90.00
_cell.angle_gamma   90.00
#
_symmetry.space_group_name_H-M   'P 1'
#
loop_
_entity.id
_entity.type
_entity.pdbx_description
1 polymer ?
#
loop_
_entity_poly.entity_id
_entity_poly.type
_entity_poly.pdbx_seq_one_letter_code
_entity_poly.pdbx_strand_id
1 'polypeptide(L)'
;MATPEPVLTEPNNFLPIDTKLAGNTFSDPLRHDGTHGFELSSPDSKDQAQVAVTDISSGQSSTDENGLSPLDPEPLPVVESPISETVDPDPLAKSPPTRQDSACYLDDKSAAAPVIDDIGQEKFQDQPDAAATNAVIPESPTPNVSALIIDLGDVLCNWTAPQALPISPAMLHRLLKTRFWHEYDSGVITQEECYSSLATQYGLVYSDVAEAFKQAAQSLSPDEEVFGMIRGLKETYRGSLKVYLMSNIPLPEWKALEGDSRYDWTLFDGFFISAQVGMCKPELGFFRHVLNKINTKPKDVVFVDDNAENILAARSLGIRCLRYKDTGGLRRFIHHIFDDGVERGRQWLQTNAKNMWCVTPDGREVRDNFAQLFLYEAAGDLNLVSLTFYERTWNYYIEKPIDTVEKHPDDIDTTSLAMILLPHDVDKAHSILDEVLLYTNRDGIILTYFDNKRPRIDPAVCVNALRFFYKYGRDDLPALQPTKAWISDVLFYRAYLDGTYYYPSGDVFLYLFSRLLSANPGSDIYRSTCALLRERLQERMGSPGDAVELAMRVIACLDMGLRNEVDLRKLEALQEEDGGWPIGWLCQTGKISLKIGSRGVATALAVKAIEMAQMKGC
;
A
#
# COMPACT_ATOMS: atom_id res chain seq x y z
N MET A 1 -62.37 39.98 -30.47
CA MET A 1 -63.66 39.58 -29.86
C MET A 1 -63.48 38.13 -29.39
N ALA A 2 -63.80 37.72 -28.16
CA ALA A 2 -64.11 38.51 -26.96
C ALA A 2 -63.82 37.67 -25.69
N THR A 3 -63.56 38.34 -24.57
CA THR A 3 -63.53 37.81 -23.19
C THR A 3 -64.98 37.77 -22.62
N PRO A 4 -65.30 37.25 -21.40
CA PRO A 4 -64.43 37.01 -20.23
C PRO A 4 -64.68 35.70 -19.43
N GLU A 5 -64.22 35.70 -18.17
CA GLU A 5 -64.24 34.64 -17.14
C GLU A 5 -65.64 34.38 -16.50
N PRO A 6 -65.74 33.51 -15.47
CA PRO A 6 -65.65 34.05 -14.09
C PRO A 6 -64.77 33.25 -13.09
N VAL A 7 -64.47 33.92 -11.97
CA VAL A 7 -63.60 33.51 -10.83
C VAL A 7 -64.39 32.83 -9.69
N LEU A 8 -63.67 32.26 -8.69
CA LEU A 8 -64.00 31.94 -7.27
C LEU A 8 -63.69 30.45 -6.95
N THR A 9 -63.05 30.04 -5.84
CA THR A 9 -62.49 30.74 -4.65
C THR A 9 -61.28 29.97 -4.10
N GLU A 10 -60.34 30.66 -3.47
CA GLU A 10 -59.31 30.07 -2.58
C GLU A 10 -59.86 29.90 -1.14
N PRO A 11 -59.23 29.10 -0.24
CA PRO A 11 -58.09 29.64 0.51
C PRO A 11 -56.94 28.68 0.82
N ASN A 12 -55.74 29.26 0.97
CA ASN A 12 -54.57 28.74 1.68
C ASN A 12 -54.90 28.08 3.04
N ASN A 13 -54.10 27.07 3.40
CA ASN A 13 -53.69 26.88 4.80
C ASN A 13 -52.32 26.18 4.91
N PHE A 14 -51.29 26.99 5.19
CA PHE A 14 -50.05 26.55 5.84
C PHE A 14 -50.33 26.30 7.36
N LEU A 15 -49.26 26.18 8.15
CA LEU A 15 -49.22 26.31 9.63
C LEU A 15 -49.40 24.98 10.42
N PRO A 16 -48.97 24.90 11.71
CA PRO A 16 -47.69 24.24 12.02
C PRO A 16 -47.72 23.50 13.39
N ILE A 17 -46.63 23.64 14.16
CA ILE A 17 -46.49 23.45 15.62
C ILE A 17 -46.24 22.01 16.10
N ASP A 18 -44.98 21.81 16.46
CA ASP A 18 -44.55 20.76 17.39
C ASP A 18 -44.59 21.32 18.84
N THR A 19 -45.36 20.69 19.73
CA THR A 19 -45.43 20.94 21.19
C THR A 19 -46.07 19.71 21.88
N LYS A 20 -45.74 19.31 23.12
CA LYS A 20 -44.93 19.93 24.19
C LYS A 20 -44.55 18.91 25.30
N LEU A 21 -43.43 19.21 26.00
CA LEU A 21 -43.16 19.00 27.45
C LEU A 21 -43.29 17.61 28.11
N ALA A 22 -42.15 17.14 28.65
CA ALA A 22 -41.85 17.17 30.10
C ALA A 22 -40.30 17.19 30.29
N GLY A 23 -39.68 17.70 31.36
CA GLY A 23 -40.18 18.50 32.50
C GLY A 23 -39.16 18.54 33.66
N ASN A 24 -38.97 19.71 34.30
CA ASN A 24 -38.14 19.98 35.51
C ASN A 24 -36.60 19.98 35.35
N THR A 25 -35.78 20.81 36.03
CA THR A 25 -35.99 22.12 36.74
C THR A 25 -34.63 22.81 36.99
N PHE A 26 -34.63 24.16 37.05
CA PHE A 26 -33.71 25.12 37.71
C PHE A 26 -32.44 24.61 38.48
N SER A 27 -31.31 25.33 38.47
CA SER A 27 -31.20 26.79 38.72
C SER A 27 -29.93 27.45 38.16
N ASP A 28 -30.06 28.72 37.75
CA ASP A 28 -29.01 29.74 37.62
C ASP A 28 -29.19 30.75 38.80
N PRO A 29 -28.18 31.56 39.22
CA PRO A 29 -28.17 32.95 38.72
C PRO A 29 -26.80 33.70 38.68
N LEU A 30 -26.53 34.37 37.54
CA LEU A 30 -25.90 35.72 37.44
C LEU A 30 -24.37 35.85 37.73
N ARG A 31 -23.60 36.86 37.26
CA ARG A 31 -23.94 38.20 36.71
C ARG A 31 -22.79 38.87 35.90
N HIS A 32 -23.15 39.82 34.99
CA HIS A 32 -22.50 41.10 34.57
C HIS A 32 -20.99 41.39 34.83
N ASP A 33 -20.27 42.22 34.04
CA ASP A 33 -20.42 42.80 32.68
C ASP A 33 -19.14 43.65 32.37
N GLY A 34 -19.08 44.30 31.20
CA GLY A 34 -18.47 45.63 31.08
C GLY A 34 -16.96 45.76 30.77
N THR A 35 -16.66 46.30 29.59
CA THR A 35 -15.31 46.75 29.16
C THR A 35 -14.99 48.19 29.58
N HIS A 36 -13.71 48.49 29.91
CA HIS A 36 -12.86 49.51 29.24
C HIS A 36 -11.68 50.05 30.09
N GLY A 37 -10.51 50.22 29.43
CA GLY A 37 -9.80 51.51 29.39
C GLY A 37 -8.48 51.69 30.17
N PHE A 38 -7.42 52.11 29.45
CA PHE A 38 -6.28 52.95 29.87
C PHE A 38 -5.35 52.45 31.03
N GLU A 39 -4.06 52.78 31.12
CA GLU A 39 -3.00 53.08 30.13
C GLU A 39 -1.62 52.92 30.83
N LEU A 40 -0.52 52.91 30.06
CA LEU A 40 0.85 53.31 30.45
C LEU A 40 1.41 52.92 31.85
N SER A 41 2.36 51.98 31.91
CA SER A 41 3.70 52.24 32.51
C SER A 41 4.67 51.05 32.42
N SER A 42 5.97 51.37 32.44
CA SER A 42 7.14 50.49 32.48
C SER A 42 8.23 51.18 33.34
N PRO A 43 9.36 50.54 33.73
CA PRO A 43 9.75 49.12 33.67
C PRO A 43 10.22 48.56 35.05
N ASP A 44 10.97 47.46 35.02
CA ASP A 44 11.94 46.97 36.04
C ASP A 44 11.49 46.59 37.47
N SER A 45 11.58 45.28 37.76
CA SER A 45 12.11 44.77 39.04
C SER A 45 12.66 43.34 38.90
N LYS A 46 13.70 43.05 39.68
CA LYS A 46 14.24 41.70 39.96
C LYS A 46 13.22 40.89 40.81
N ASP A 47 13.37 39.61 41.14
CA ASP A 47 14.58 38.81 41.39
C ASP A 47 14.24 37.30 41.50
N GLN A 48 15.27 36.43 41.63
CA GLN A 48 15.20 35.04 42.14
C GLN A 48 14.47 33.96 41.28
N ALA A 49 14.90 32.68 41.23
CA ALA A 49 16.10 32.03 41.81
C ALA A 49 16.49 30.72 41.06
N GLN A 50 17.80 30.41 41.08
CA GLN A 50 18.49 29.12 41.35
C GLN A 50 17.97 27.76 40.76
N VAL A 51 18.81 26.80 40.36
CA VAL A 51 20.29 26.70 40.28
C VAL A 51 20.71 25.69 39.19
N ALA A 52 21.95 25.78 38.70
CA ALA A 52 22.47 24.94 37.60
C ALA A 52 23.35 23.76 38.07
N VAL A 53 23.64 22.86 37.12
CA VAL A 53 24.43 21.61 37.24
C VAL A 53 25.91 21.87 37.61
N THR A 54 26.50 20.97 38.41
CA THR A 54 27.97 20.73 38.53
C THR A 54 28.27 19.27 38.90
N ASP A 55 29.30 18.68 38.29
CA ASP A 55 29.76 17.31 38.52
C ASP A 55 30.55 17.12 39.83
N ILE A 56 30.58 15.89 40.37
CA ILE A 56 31.71 15.36 41.18
C ILE A 56 31.90 13.86 40.88
N SER A 57 33.16 13.40 40.81
CA SER A 57 33.54 11.97 40.81
C SER A 57 34.74 11.70 41.74
N SER A 58 34.88 10.45 42.22
CA SER A 58 36.08 9.83 42.86
C SER A 58 35.67 8.47 43.47
N GLY A 59 36.53 7.50 43.78
CA GLY A 59 38.00 7.35 43.71
C GLY A 59 38.44 6.34 44.80
N GLN A 60 39.58 5.62 44.75
CA GLN A 60 40.73 5.56 43.82
C GLN A 60 40.94 4.06 43.43
N SER A 61 42.09 3.44 43.12
CA SER A 61 43.56 3.71 43.14
C SER A 61 44.23 2.79 42.07
N SER A 62 45.55 2.66 41.87
CA SER A 62 46.75 2.97 42.67
C SER A 62 47.99 3.36 41.82
N THR A 63 49.19 3.05 42.32
CA THR A 63 50.54 3.39 41.86
C THR A 63 51.17 2.26 41.02
N ASP A 64 52.16 2.47 40.12
CA ASP A 64 53.50 3.05 40.38
C ASP A 64 54.06 3.93 39.26
N GLU A 65 55.09 4.71 39.58
CA GLU A 65 55.73 5.71 38.70
C GLU A 65 57.05 5.21 38.06
N ASN A 66 57.37 5.74 36.88
CA ASN A 66 58.67 6.36 36.57
C ASN A 66 58.54 7.15 35.24
N GLY A 67 59.08 8.36 35.16
CA GLY A 67 58.85 9.27 34.03
C GLY A 67 60.13 9.80 33.37
N LEU A 68 60.00 10.20 32.10
CA LEU A 68 60.92 11.05 31.36
C LEU A 68 60.18 11.68 30.17
N SER A 69 60.48 12.94 29.83
CA SER A 69 59.81 13.74 28.79
C SER A 69 60.75 14.00 27.58
N PRO A 70 60.36 14.76 26.54
CA PRO A 70 59.70 14.19 25.36
C PRO A 70 60.47 14.43 24.05
N LEU A 71 60.13 13.69 22.99
CA LEU A 71 60.56 13.96 21.60
C LEU A 71 59.43 13.65 20.62
N ASP A 72 59.12 14.61 19.75
CA ASP A 72 58.17 14.44 18.63
C ASP A 72 58.83 13.74 17.42
N PRO A 73 58.11 12.86 16.70
CA PRO A 73 58.51 12.38 15.38
C PRO A 73 57.63 12.96 14.25
N GLU A 74 58.25 13.52 13.22
CA GLU A 74 57.56 13.90 11.97
C GLU A 74 57.14 12.65 11.16
N PRO A 75 56.03 12.70 10.40
CA PRO A 75 55.66 11.64 9.46
C PRO A 75 56.50 11.70 8.17
N LEU A 76 57.06 10.55 7.77
CA LEU A 76 57.88 10.39 6.56
C LEU A 76 57.02 10.28 5.28
N PRO A 77 57.59 10.57 4.08
CA PRO A 77 56.82 10.78 2.85
C PRO A 77 56.30 9.49 2.20
N VAL A 78 55.13 9.60 1.55
CA VAL A 78 54.57 8.56 0.69
C VAL A 78 55.22 8.64 -0.70
N VAL A 79 55.60 7.48 -1.24
CA VAL A 79 56.21 7.35 -2.58
C VAL A 79 55.13 7.10 -3.62
N GLU A 80 55.11 7.89 -4.69
CA GLU A 80 54.22 7.67 -5.83
C GLU A 80 54.69 6.47 -6.69
N SER A 81 53.73 5.71 -7.23
CA SER A 81 53.95 4.82 -8.38
C SER A 81 52.64 4.64 -9.16
N PRO A 82 52.70 4.55 -10.51
CA PRO A 82 51.55 4.85 -11.34
C PRO A 82 50.64 3.64 -11.63
N ILE A 83 49.33 3.85 -11.64
CA ILE A 83 48.35 2.88 -12.15
C ILE A 83 47.38 3.57 -13.13
N SER A 84 47.67 3.37 -14.42
CA SER A 84 46.72 3.27 -15.54
C SER A 84 45.41 4.09 -15.48
N GLU A 85 45.41 5.26 -16.12
CA GLU A 85 44.17 5.85 -16.64
C GLU A 85 43.65 5.01 -17.83
N THR A 86 42.75 4.06 -17.55
CA THR A 86 41.87 3.45 -18.54
C THR A 86 40.43 3.76 -18.18
N VAL A 87 39.93 4.89 -18.70
CA VAL A 87 38.52 5.23 -18.62
C VAL A 87 37.74 4.25 -19.50
N ASP A 88 36.93 3.39 -18.89
CA ASP A 88 35.97 2.57 -19.62
C ASP A 88 34.93 3.50 -20.26
N PRO A 89 34.71 3.46 -21.59
CA PRO A 89 33.79 4.36 -22.26
C PRO A 89 32.34 4.00 -21.93
N ASP A 90 31.56 4.99 -21.50
CA ASP A 90 30.11 4.89 -21.28
C ASP A 90 29.41 4.25 -22.50
N PRO A 91 28.82 3.05 -22.36
CA PRO A 91 28.20 2.32 -23.46
C PRO A 91 26.81 2.87 -23.87
N LEU A 92 26.38 4.02 -23.35
CA LEU A 92 25.06 4.61 -23.63
C LEU A 92 25.06 6.04 -24.21
N ALA A 93 26.19 6.52 -24.73
CA ALA A 93 26.27 7.75 -25.54
C ALA A 93 25.61 7.63 -26.95
N LYS A 94 24.37 7.12 -27.03
CA LYS A 94 23.51 7.29 -28.21
C LYS A 94 22.97 8.72 -28.20
N SER A 95 23.11 9.42 -29.33
CA SER A 95 22.45 10.71 -29.54
C SER A 95 20.94 10.60 -29.26
N PRO A 96 20.31 11.60 -28.64
CA PRO A 96 18.87 11.55 -28.36
C PRO A 96 18.10 11.33 -29.68
N PRO A 97 17.13 10.41 -29.71
CA PRO A 97 16.46 10.04 -30.96
C PRO A 97 15.79 11.27 -31.55
N THR A 98 15.99 11.54 -32.83
CA THR A 98 15.27 12.62 -33.50
C THR A 98 13.92 12.11 -33.98
N ARG A 99 12.93 13.01 -34.13
CA ARG A 99 11.64 12.65 -34.76
C ARG A 99 11.81 12.13 -36.21
N GLN A 100 12.95 12.35 -36.86
CA GLN A 100 13.23 11.82 -38.20
C GLN A 100 13.64 10.33 -38.17
N ASP A 101 14.31 9.87 -37.12
CA ASP A 101 14.77 8.47 -36.99
C ASP A 101 13.62 7.48 -36.75
N SER A 102 12.46 7.96 -36.32
CA SER A 102 11.30 7.15 -35.92
C SER A 102 10.11 7.20 -36.90
N ALA A 103 10.25 7.86 -38.05
CA ALA A 103 9.16 8.07 -39.02
C ALA A 103 8.73 6.81 -39.82
N CYS A 104 9.14 5.61 -39.39
CA CYS A 104 8.98 4.33 -40.11
C CYS A 104 7.96 3.37 -39.46
N TYR A 105 6.97 3.88 -38.74
CA TYR A 105 5.86 3.08 -38.16
C TYR A 105 4.48 3.66 -38.50
N LEU A 106 4.16 3.69 -39.80
CA LEU A 106 2.79 3.63 -40.30
C LEU A 106 2.55 2.21 -40.83
N ASP A 107 2.14 1.29 -39.97
CA ASP A 107 1.81 -0.09 -40.36
C ASP A 107 0.30 -0.21 -40.61
N ASP A 108 -0.08 -0.27 -41.89
CA ASP A 108 -1.46 -0.38 -42.38
C ASP A 108 -2.05 -1.80 -42.16
N LYS A 109 -2.04 -2.27 -40.89
CA LYS A 109 -2.93 -3.31 -40.32
C LYS A 109 -2.87 -3.33 -38.79
N SER A 110 -3.87 -2.72 -38.16
CA SER A 110 -4.45 -3.29 -36.93
C SER A 110 -5.96 -3.32 -37.10
N ALA A 111 -6.56 -4.49 -36.88
CA ALA A 111 -8.01 -4.65 -36.93
C ALA A 111 -8.66 -4.06 -35.67
N ALA A 112 -9.88 -3.57 -35.79
CA ALA A 112 -10.57 -2.89 -34.69
C ALA A 112 -10.75 -3.82 -33.47
N ALA A 113 -10.49 -3.27 -32.28
CA ALA A 113 -11.05 -3.80 -31.04
C ALA A 113 -12.58 -3.61 -31.06
N PRO A 114 -13.37 -4.52 -30.44
CA PRO A 114 -14.82 -4.43 -30.49
C PRO A 114 -15.35 -3.20 -29.74
N VAL A 115 -16.27 -2.48 -30.38
CA VAL A 115 -17.15 -1.53 -29.71
C VAL A 115 -18.17 -2.32 -28.87
N ILE A 116 -18.41 -1.87 -27.64
CA ILE A 116 -19.52 -2.35 -26.83
C ILE A 116 -20.67 -1.37 -27.03
N ASP A 117 -21.71 -1.81 -27.73
CA ASP A 117 -22.95 -1.05 -27.95
C ASP A 117 -23.95 -1.17 -26.78
N ASP A 118 -25.01 -0.38 -26.87
CA ASP A 118 -25.86 0.07 -25.77
C ASP A 118 -26.79 -0.99 -25.12
N ILE A 119 -27.37 -0.61 -23.98
CA ILE A 119 -28.14 -1.43 -23.04
C ILE A 119 -29.47 -1.91 -23.66
N GLY A 120 -29.57 -3.23 -23.87
CA GLY A 120 -30.81 -3.89 -24.28
C GLY A 120 -31.86 -3.95 -23.17
N GLN A 121 -33.07 -3.45 -23.46
CA GLN A 121 -34.23 -3.57 -22.55
C GLN A 121 -34.78 -5.01 -22.55
N GLU A 122 -34.82 -5.67 -21.39
CA GLU A 122 -35.66 -6.85 -21.17
C GLU A 122 -36.99 -6.51 -20.49
N LYS A 123 -38.00 -7.36 -20.73
CA LYS A 123 -39.40 -7.09 -20.37
C LYS A 123 -39.81 -7.84 -19.12
N PHE A 124 -40.55 -7.17 -18.24
CA PHE A 124 -41.32 -7.84 -17.19
C PHE A 124 -42.34 -8.83 -17.80
N GLN A 125 -42.39 -10.03 -17.24
CA GLN A 125 -43.54 -10.93 -17.31
C GLN A 125 -43.76 -11.56 -15.93
N ASP A 126 -44.95 -11.38 -15.37
CA ASP A 126 -45.33 -11.94 -14.07
C ASP A 126 -45.65 -13.43 -14.16
N GLN A 127 -45.24 -14.20 -13.14
CA GLN A 127 -46.03 -15.33 -12.62
C GLN A 127 -45.71 -15.57 -11.12
N PRO A 128 -46.68 -16.06 -10.31
CA PRO A 128 -46.64 -15.88 -8.86
C PRO A 128 -46.23 -17.11 -8.02
N ASP A 129 -45.78 -16.81 -6.81
CA ASP A 129 -45.88 -17.56 -5.54
C ASP A 129 -45.90 -19.10 -5.53
N ALA A 130 -44.82 -19.66 -4.96
CA ALA A 130 -44.88 -20.89 -4.17
C ALA A 130 -43.85 -20.82 -3.01
N ALA A 131 -44.29 -20.41 -1.82
CA ALA A 131 -43.42 -20.24 -0.67
C ALA A 131 -43.09 -21.58 0.03
N ALA A 132 -41.80 -21.92 0.12
CA ALA A 132 -41.28 -23.00 0.96
C ALA A 132 -39.90 -22.62 1.53
N THR A 133 -39.88 -22.04 2.73
CA THR A 133 -38.65 -21.56 3.38
C THR A 133 -37.82 -22.70 3.96
N ASN A 134 -37.05 -23.37 3.11
CA ASN A 134 -35.86 -24.08 3.58
C ASN A 134 -34.81 -23.04 4.00
N ALA A 135 -34.33 -23.12 5.24
CA ALA A 135 -33.22 -22.28 5.70
C ALA A 135 -31.94 -22.72 4.99
N VAL A 136 -31.56 -22.01 3.94
CA VAL A 136 -30.26 -22.16 3.28
C VAL A 136 -29.19 -21.76 4.29
N ILE A 137 -28.50 -22.75 4.86
CA ILE A 137 -27.23 -22.51 5.54
C ILE A 137 -26.30 -21.94 4.46
N PRO A 138 -25.74 -20.73 4.62
CA PRO A 138 -24.86 -20.16 3.61
C PRO A 138 -23.69 -21.12 3.37
N GLU A 139 -23.47 -21.49 2.12
CA GLU A 139 -22.35 -22.35 1.74
C GLU A 139 -21.05 -21.68 2.18
N SER A 140 -20.22 -22.43 2.89
CA SER A 140 -18.97 -21.89 3.42
C SER A 140 -18.01 -21.63 2.26
N PRO A 141 -17.32 -20.47 2.21
CA PRO A 141 -16.50 -20.11 1.06
C PRO A 141 -15.44 -21.19 0.80
N THR A 142 -15.20 -21.50 -0.47
CA THR A 142 -14.15 -22.45 -0.86
C THR A 142 -12.82 -21.71 -1.01
N PRO A 143 -11.79 -22.05 -0.23
CA PRO A 143 -10.52 -21.33 -0.26
C PRO A 143 -9.70 -21.65 -1.52
N ASN A 144 -8.89 -20.70 -1.96
CA ASN A 144 -7.94 -20.88 -3.06
C ASN A 144 -6.75 -21.81 -2.72
N VAL A 145 -6.73 -22.41 -1.52
CA VAL A 145 -5.82 -23.46 -1.03
C VAL A 145 -6.59 -24.42 -0.12
N SER A 146 -6.41 -25.73 -0.29
CA SER A 146 -7.10 -26.73 0.54
C SER A 146 -6.32 -27.13 1.79
N ALA A 147 -5.04 -26.79 1.89
CA ALA A 147 -4.21 -27.11 3.07
C ALA A 147 -3.30 -25.95 3.50
N LEU A 148 -3.15 -25.81 4.81
CA LEU A 148 -2.21 -24.93 5.51
C LEU A 148 -1.30 -25.80 6.38
N ILE A 149 0.01 -25.71 6.17
CA ILE A 149 1.04 -26.42 6.94
C ILE A 149 1.84 -25.36 7.73
N ILE A 150 2.06 -25.59 9.02
CA ILE A 150 2.67 -24.62 9.96
C ILE A 150 3.78 -25.31 10.76
N ASP A 151 4.88 -24.62 11.04
CA ASP A 151 5.89 -25.07 12.02
C ASP A 151 5.46 -24.82 13.48
N LEU A 152 6.16 -25.46 14.41
CA LEU A 152 5.99 -25.36 15.85
C LEU A 152 6.88 -24.28 16.48
N GLY A 153 8.20 -24.41 16.35
CA GLY A 153 9.18 -23.50 16.95
C GLY A 153 9.14 -22.12 16.31
N ASP A 154 9.22 -21.06 17.14
CA ASP A 154 9.24 -19.65 16.73
C ASP A 154 8.07 -19.22 15.79
N VAL A 155 6.99 -20.02 15.73
CA VAL A 155 5.76 -19.78 14.94
C VAL A 155 4.50 -20.07 15.77
N LEU A 156 4.43 -21.21 16.47
CA LEU A 156 3.34 -21.59 17.38
C LEU A 156 3.76 -21.62 18.85
N CYS A 157 5.06 -21.81 19.11
CA CYS A 157 5.67 -21.82 20.42
C CYS A 157 6.66 -20.66 20.55
N ASN A 158 6.37 -19.72 21.45
CA ASN A 158 7.33 -18.72 21.87
C ASN A 158 8.19 -19.26 23.03
N TRP A 159 9.46 -18.85 23.08
CA TRP A 159 10.40 -19.20 24.15
C TRP A 159 10.87 -17.96 24.91
N THR A 160 10.85 -18.00 26.25
CA THR A 160 11.47 -16.96 27.10
C THR A 160 12.75 -17.49 27.74
N ALA A 161 13.89 -16.86 27.46
CA ALA A 161 15.18 -17.25 28.03
C ALA A 161 15.18 -17.26 29.58
N PRO A 162 15.41 -18.42 30.23
CA PRO A 162 15.51 -18.50 31.69
C PRO A 162 16.68 -17.67 32.23
N GLN A 163 16.46 -16.99 33.36
CA GLN A 163 17.44 -16.04 33.94
C GLN A 163 18.79 -16.65 34.32
N ALA A 164 18.86 -17.98 34.49
CA ALA A 164 20.05 -18.70 34.94
C ALA A 164 20.18 -20.08 34.27
N LEU A 165 20.23 -20.12 32.94
CA LEU A 165 20.59 -21.35 32.22
C LEU A 165 22.02 -21.80 32.57
N PRO A 166 22.28 -23.12 32.76
CA PRO A 166 23.64 -23.66 32.93
C PRO A 166 24.57 -23.41 31.75
N ILE A 167 24.01 -23.23 30.54
CA ILE A 167 24.71 -22.97 29.28
C ILE A 167 24.13 -21.70 28.67
N SER A 168 24.98 -20.82 28.13
CA SER A 168 24.52 -19.55 27.55
C SER A 168 23.59 -19.77 26.34
N PRO A 169 22.57 -18.90 26.11
CA PRO A 169 21.66 -19.03 24.97
C PRO A 169 22.38 -19.15 23.61
N ALA A 170 23.48 -18.41 23.43
CA ALA A 170 24.30 -18.45 22.23
C ALA A 170 25.02 -19.80 22.01
N MET A 171 25.30 -20.56 23.07
CA MET A 171 25.78 -21.94 22.97
C MET A 171 24.61 -22.91 22.77
N LEU A 172 23.47 -22.75 23.46
CA LEU A 172 22.28 -23.59 23.26
C LEU A 172 21.83 -23.58 21.77
N HIS A 173 21.70 -22.39 21.19
CA HIS A 173 21.41 -22.19 19.76
C HIS A 173 22.51 -22.71 18.81
N ARG A 174 23.75 -22.92 19.29
CA ARG A 174 24.81 -23.61 18.55
C ARG A 174 24.63 -25.12 18.59
N LEU A 175 24.27 -25.70 19.74
CA LEU A 175 24.03 -27.14 19.89
C LEU A 175 22.87 -27.61 18.99
N LEU A 176 21.80 -26.81 18.89
CA LEU A 176 20.66 -27.03 17.97
C LEU A 176 21.06 -27.14 16.48
N LYS A 177 22.22 -26.60 16.08
CA LYS A 177 22.70 -26.55 14.69
C LYS A 177 23.79 -27.59 14.40
N THR A 178 23.85 -28.64 15.21
CA THR A 178 24.81 -29.74 15.05
C THR A 178 24.20 -30.93 14.32
N ARG A 179 25.07 -31.78 13.73
CA ARG A 179 24.65 -33.08 13.21
C ARG A 179 23.96 -33.93 14.27
N PHE A 180 24.45 -33.94 15.52
CA PHE A 180 23.86 -34.72 16.60
C PHE A 180 22.43 -34.26 16.92
N TRP A 181 22.15 -32.95 16.87
CA TRP A 181 20.79 -32.46 17.01
C TRP A 181 19.90 -32.87 15.82
N HIS A 182 20.37 -32.77 14.57
CA HIS A 182 19.61 -33.26 13.40
C HIS A 182 19.32 -34.77 13.48
N GLU A 183 20.26 -35.56 13.98
CA GLU A 183 20.09 -37.01 14.21
C GLU A 183 19.13 -37.30 15.38
N TYR A 184 18.97 -36.38 16.34
CA TYR A 184 17.99 -36.48 17.41
C TYR A 184 16.58 -36.04 16.94
N ASP A 185 16.47 -34.91 16.23
CA ASP A 185 15.24 -34.45 15.59
C ASP A 185 14.67 -35.48 14.62
N SER A 186 15.52 -36.22 13.89
CA SER A 186 15.09 -37.30 12.98
C SER A 186 14.85 -38.65 13.68
N GLY A 187 15.11 -38.75 14.99
CA GLY A 187 14.94 -39.98 15.77
C GLY A 187 15.96 -41.09 15.45
N VAL A 188 17.09 -40.74 14.84
CA VAL A 188 18.19 -41.66 14.50
C VAL A 188 19.04 -42.02 15.72
N ILE A 189 19.20 -41.07 16.67
CA ILE A 189 19.86 -41.29 17.96
C ILE A 189 18.93 -40.92 19.13
N THR A 190 19.22 -41.45 20.31
CA THR A 190 18.50 -41.12 21.55
C THR A 190 18.95 -39.79 22.16
N GLN A 191 18.16 -39.26 23.09
CA GLN A 191 18.48 -38.08 23.89
C GLN A 191 19.81 -38.21 24.62
N GLU A 192 20.09 -39.39 25.21
CA GLU A 192 21.31 -39.65 25.97
C GLU A 192 22.55 -39.67 25.07
N GLU A 193 22.46 -40.30 23.90
CA GLU A 193 23.52 -40.29 22.88
C GLU A 193 23.77 -38.88 22.33
N CYS A 194 22.69 -38.13 22.04
CA CYS A 194 22.76 -36.73 21.60
C CYS A 194 23.47 -35.86 22.65
N TYR A 195 22.95 -35.82 23.89
CA TYR A 195 23.47 -34.94 24.93
C TYR A 195 24.90 -35.33 25.34
N SER A 196 25.26 -36.62 25.33
CA SER A 196 26.63 -37.10 25.55
C SER A 196 27.59 -36.70 24.44
N SER A 197 27.15 -36.76 23.18
CA SER A 197 27.95 -36.34 22.01
C SER A 197 28.16 -34.82 22.01
N LEU A 198 27.12 -34.04 22.31
CA LEU A 198 27.18 -32.59 22.45
C LEU A 198 28.12 -32.17 23.60
N ALA A 199 27.98 -32.79 24.77
CA ALA A 199 28.84 -32.55 25.92
C ALA A 199 30.31 -32.83 25.60
N THR A 200 30.59 -33.97 24.95
CA THR A 200 31.94 -34.37 24.56
C THR A 200 32.53 -33.44 23.48
N GLN A 201 31.75 -33.06 22.47
CA GLN A 201 32.22 -32.20 21.37
C GLN A 201 32.56 -30.78 21.83
N TYR A 202 31.78 -30.21 22.74
CA TYR A 202 31.93 -28.82 23.17
C TYR A 202 32.61 -28.63 24.54
N GLY A 203 33.03 -29.71 25.19
CA GLY A 203 33.69 -29.66 26.50
C GLY A 203 32.75 -29.22 27.64
N LEU A 204 31.46 -29.55 27.52
CA LEU A 204 30.41 -29.18 28.47
C LEU A 204 30.12 -30.36 29.40
N VAL A 205 29.53 -30.11 30.58
CA VAL A 205 29.06 -31.18 31.46
C VAL A 205 27.69 -31.67 30.98
N TYR A 206 27.49 -32.99 30.95
CA TYR A 206 26.22 -33.61 30.52
C TYR A 206 25.01 -33.10 31.30
N SER A 207 25.15 -32.90 32.61
CA SER A 207 24.12 -32.32 33.48
C SER A 207 23.64 -30.95 32.99
N ASP A 208 24.57 -30.15 32.51
CA ASP A 208 24.35 -28.75 32.18
C ASP A 208 23.67 -28.65 30.81
N VAL A 209 24.02 -29.55 29.88
CA VAL A 209 23.31 -29.78 28.60
C VAL A 209 21.88 -30.22 28.87
N ALA A 210 21.69 -31.27 29.68
CA ALA A 210 20.37 -31.82 29.98
C ALA A 210 19.46 -30.82 30.70
N GLU A 211 19.98 -30.09 31.69
CA GLU A 211 19.22 -29.11 32.45
C GLU A 211 18.94 -27.83 31.64
N ALA A 212 19.86 -27.38 30.78
CA ALA A 212 19.61 -26.22 29.91
C ALA A 212 18.49 -26.50 28.88
N PHE A 213 18.50 -27.66 28.21
CA PHE A 213 17.41 -28.04 27.30
C PHE A 213 16.09 -28.29 28.04
N LYS A 214 16.12 -28.90 29.23
CA LYS A 214 14.94 -29.06 30.09
C LYS A 214 14.32 -27.71 30.50
N GLN A 215 15.14 -26.76 30.93
CA GLN A 215 14.66 -25.42 31.29
C GLN A 215 14.13 -24.65 30.07
N ALA A 216 14.76 -24.82 28.89
CA ALA A 216 14.27 -24.24 27.65
C ALA A 216 12.88 -24.79 27.27
N ALA A 217 12.69 -26.12 27.29
CA ALA A 217 11.39 -26.76 27.05
C ALA A 217 10.32 -26.32 28.07
N GLN A 218 10.68 -26.17 29.35
CA GLN A 218 9.79 -25.68 30.41
C GLN A 218 9.39 -24.20 30.27
N SER A 219 10.14 -23.42 29.48
CA SER A 219 9.88 -22.00 29.21
C SER A 219 9.24 -21.74 27.83
N LEU A 220 8.73 -22.79 27.19
CA LEU A 220 7.85 -22.69 26.01
C LEU A 220 6.43 -22.30 26.43
N SER A 221 5.79 -21.45 25.63
CA SER A 221 4.39 -21.04 25.73
C SER A 221 3.74 -20.95 24.35
N PRO A 222 2.43 -21.24 24.21
CA PRO A 222 1.71 -21.02 22.97
C PRO A 222 1.75 -19.55 22.53
N ASP A 223 1.77 -19.33 21.21
CA ASP A 223 1.37 -18.05 20.63
C ASP A 223 -0.16 -17.99 20.49
N GLU A 224 -0.82 -17.43 21.50
CA GLU A 224 -2.28 -17.30 21.54
C GLU A 224 -2.86 -16.51 20.35
N GLU A 225 -2.08 -15.61 19.72
CA GLU A 225 -2.55 -14.87 18.54
C GLU A 225 -2.56 -15.79 17.32
N VAL A 226 -1.49 -16.56 17.08
CA VAL A 226 -1.42 -17.51 15.96
C VAL A 226 -2.42 -18.66 16.14
N PHE A 227 -2.58 -19.20 17.35
CA PHE A 227 -3.64 -20.17 17.66
C PHE A 227 -5.03 -19.56 17.42
N GLY A 228 -5.23 -18.28 17.76
CA GLY A 228 -6.46 -17.52 17.45
C GLY A 228 -6.73 -17.40 15.94
N MET A 229 -5.71 -17.10 15.12
CA MET A 229 -5.85 -17.03 13.65
C MET A 229 -6.24 -18.38 13.05
N ILE A 230 -5.62 -19.47 13.51
CA ILE A 230 -5.93 -20.84 13.03
C ILE A 230 -7.37 -21.23 13.41
N ARG A 231 -7.82 -20.88 14.61
CA ARG A 231 -9.20 -21.08 15.06
C ARG A 231 -10.19 -20.36 14.13
N GLY A 232 -9.97 -19.07 13.89
CA GLY A 232 -10.80 -18.27 12.97
C GLY A 232 -10.83 -18.84 11.54
N LEU A 233 -9.68 -19.29 11.02
CA LEU A 233 -9.62 -19.95 9.71
C LEU A 233 -10.48 -21.22 9.65
N LYS A 234 -10.48 -22.06 10.69
CA LYS A 234 -11.31 -23.28 10.72
C LYS A 234 -12.80 -22.97 10.91
N GLU A 235 -13.15 -21.88 11.61
CA GLU A 235 -14.53 -21.41 11.77
C GLU A 235 -15.12 -20.80 10.48
N THR A 236 -14.31 -20.08 9.70
CA THR A 236 -14.66 -19.55 8.38
C THR A 236 -14.78 -20.65 7.33
N TYR A 237 -13.76 -21.50 7.20
CA TYR A 237 -13.67 -22.48 6.11
C TYR A 237 -14.30 -23.85 6.41
N ARG A 238 -14.72 -24.09 7.65
CA ARG A 238 -15.58 -25.22 8.11
C ARG A 238 -15.17 -26.60 7.59
N GLY A 239 -13.87 -26.83 7.45
CA GLY A 239 -13.28 -28.10 7.03
C GLY A 239 -12.97 -28.24 5.54
N SER A 240 -13.24 -27.23 4.70
CA SER A 240 -12.73 -27.15 3.33
C SER A 240 -11.23 -26.81 3.30
N LEU A 241 -10.75 -26.03 4.27
CA LEU A 241 -9.35 -25.89 4.64
C LEU A 241 -8.96 -26.97 5.66
N LYS A 242 -7.79 -27.58 5.47
CA LYS A 242 -7.14 -28.51 6.41
C LYS A 242 -5.86 -27.90 6.98
N VAL A 243 -5.65 -28.04 8.28
CA VAL A 243 -4.48 -27.44 8.97
C VAL A 243 -3.59 -28.55 9.52
N TYR A 244 -2.29 -28.50 9.23
CA TYR A 244 -1.32 -29.52 9.62
C TYR A 244 -0.10 -28.90 10.29
N LEU A 245 0.44 -29.58 11.30
CA LEU A 245 1.74 -29.26 11.88
C LEU A 245 2.85 -29.98 11.11
N MET A 246 3.96 -29.32 10.80
CA MET A 246 5.15 -29.95 10.23
C MET A 246 6.41 -29.41 10.88
N SER A 247 6.98 -30.17 11.82
CA SER A 247 8.04 -29.69 12.69
C SER A 247 9.24 -30.64 12.78
N ASN A 248 10.42 -30.02 12.93
CA ASN A 248 11.61 -30.71 13.42
C ASN A 248 11.56 -30.68 14.95
N ILE A 249 11.25 -31.83 15.55
CA ILE A 249 11.23 -31.98 17.02
C ILE A 249 11.45 -33.47 17.38
N PRO A 250 12.25 -33.77 18.41
CA PRO A 250 12.46 -35.15 18.84
C PRO A 250 11.24 -35.72 19.57
N LEU A 251 11.14 -37.04 19.63
CA LEU A 251 9.92 -37.72 20.09
C LEU A 251 9.57 -37.52 21.58
N PRO A 252 10.52 -37.42 22.53
CA PRO A 252 10.21 -37.11 23.94
C PRO A 252 9.58 -35.72 24.11
N GLU A 253 10.16 -34.70 23.47
CA GLU A 253 9.75 -33.30 23.54
C GLU A 253 8.40 -33.09 22.84
N TRP A 254 8.17 -33.73 21.69
CA TRP A 254 6.83 -33.75 21.07
C TRP A 254 5.78 -34.30 22.03
N LYS A 255 6.03 -35.46 22.66
CA LYS A 255 5.07 -36.07 23.60
C LYS A 255 4.80 -35.22 24.84
N ALA A 256 5.78 -34.41 25.26
CA ALA A 256 5.60 -33.46 26.36
C ALA A 256 4.67 -32.29 25.96
N LEU A 257 4.82 -31.76 24.73
CA LEU A 257 3.97 -30.69 24.20
C LEU A 257 2.56 -31.19 23.80
N GLU A 258 2.46 -32.37 23.18
CA GLU A 258 1.20 -33.04 22.83
C GLU A 258 0.32 -33.31 24.07
N GLY A 259 0.96 -33.52 25.23
CA GLY A 259 0.29 -33.67 26.53
C GLY A 259 0.04 -32.36 27.30
N ASP A 260 0.50 -31.20 26.82
CA ASP A 260 0.35 -29.91 27.48
C ASP A 260 -0.96 -29.23 27.07
N SER A 261 -1.91 -29.16 28.01
CA SER A 261 -3.25 -28.59 27.80
C SER A 261 -3.29 -27.07 27.61
N ARG A 262 -2.14 -26.38 27.56
CA ARG A 262 -2.05 -24.99 27.11
C ARG A 262 -2.21 -24.85 25.58
N TYR A 263 -1.97 -25.92 24.82
CA TYR A 263 -2.02 -25.89 23.36
C TYR A 263 -3.31 -26.52 22.83
N ASP A 264 -4.03 -25.83 21.96
CA ASP A 264 -5.24 -26.36 21.33
C ASP A 264 -4.90 -27.23 20.11
N TRP A 265 -4.41 -28.44 20.37
CA TRP A 265 -4.07 -29.41 19.34
C TRP A 265 -5.28 -29.86 18.49
N THR A 266 -6.52 -29.60 18.93
CA THR A 266 -7.74 -29.92 18.15
C THR A 266 -7.89 -29.06 16.89
N LEU A 267 -7.15 -27.96 16.81
CA LEU A 267 -7.05 -27.14 15.61
C LEU A 267 -6.33 -27.84 14.45
N PHE A 268 -5.60 -28.94 14.66
CA PHE A 268 -4.85 -29.62 13.61
C PHE A 268 -5.57 -30.89 13.12
N ASP A 269 -5.66 -31.05 11.80
CA ASP A 269 -6.15 -32.25 11.10
C ASP A 269 -5.06 -33.35 10.98
N GLY A 270 -3.84 -33.07 11.44
CA GLY A 270 -2.75 -34.05 11.56
C GLY A 270 -1.39 -33.41 11.89
N PHE A 271 -0.47 -34.24 12.39
CA PHE A 271 0.89 -33.83 12.77
C PHE A 271 1.93 -34.60 11.94
N PHE A 272 2.95 -33.90 11.46
CA PHE A 272 4.10 -34.45 10.78
C PHE A 272 5.36 -34.12 11.58
N ILE A 273 5.73 -35.06 12.46
CA ILE A 273 6.84 -34.93 13.41
C ILE A 273 8.05 -35.67 12.86
N SER A 274 9.18 -34.97 12.75
CA SER A 274 10.41 -35.51 12.14
C SER A 274 10.86 -36.85 12.75
N ALA A 275 10.89 -36.96 14.08
CA ALA A 275 11.30 -38.19 14.79
C ALA A 275 10.28 -39.34 14.71
N GLN A 276 9.06 -39.10 14.21
CA GLN A 276 8.09 -40.15 13.90
C GLN A 276 8.21 -40.63 12.44
N VAL A 277 8.71 -39.78 11.55
CA VAL A 277 8.78 -40.02 10.09
C VAL A 277 10.18 -40.46 9.64
N GLY A 278 11.22 -40.15 10.41
CA GLY A 278 12.63 -40.42 10.06
C GLY A 278 13.17 -39.47 8.99
N MET A 279 12.65 -38.24 8.93
CA MET A 279 13.00 -37.21 7.95
C MET A 279 12.88 -35.82 8.60
N CYS A 280 13.75 -34.89 8.22
CA CYS A 280 13.77 -33.52 8.78
C CYS A 280 13.59 -32.47 7.68
N LYS A 281 13.04 -31.30 8.01
CA LYS A 281 13.20 -30.11 7.17
C LYS A 281 14.68 -29.69 7.24
N PRO A 282 15.30 -29.21 6.14
CA PRO A 282 14.72 -28.86 4.84
C PRO A 282 14.71 -30.00 3.80
N GLU A 283 14.77 -31.28 4.18
CA GLU A 283 14.86 -32.40 3.23
C GLU A 283 13.62 -32.49 2.32
N LEU A 284 13.84 -32.45 1.00
CA LEU A 284 12.77 -32.58 -0.01
C LEU A 284 11.99 -33.91 0.11
N GLY A 285 12.57 -34.92 0.76
CA GLY A 285 11.88 -36.17 1.09
C GLY A 285 10.70 -35.96 2.05
N PHE A 286 10.88 -35.14 3.09
CA PHE A 286 9.84 -34.91 4.10
C PHE A 286 8.65 -34.15 3.52
N PHE A 287 8.89 -33.04 2.80
CA PHE A 287 7.83 -32.30 2.11
C PHE A 287 7.04 -33.16 1.12
N ARG A 288 7.71 -34.03 0.36
CA ARG A 288 7.05 -34.99 -0.54
C ARG A 288 6.25 -36.05 0.21
N HIS A 289 6.76 -36.54 1.36
CA HIS A 289 6.01 -37.43 2.25
C HIS A 289 4.71 -36.78 2.72
N VAL A 290 4.78 -35.54 3.22
CA VAL A 290 3.61 -34.77 3.69
C VAL A 290 2.59 -34.58 2.57
N LEU A 291 2.99 -34.04 1.42
CA LEU A 291 2.12 -33.84 0.25
C LEU A 291 1.40 -35.13 -0.19
N ASN A 292 2.13 -36.25 -0.24
CA ASN A 292 1.57 -37.56 -0.59
C ASN A 292 0.60 -38.10 0.49
N LYS A 293 0.84 -37.81 1.78
CA LYS A 293 -0.03 -38.21 2.89
C LYS A 293 -1.33 -37.41 2.94
N ILE A 294 -1.28 -36.12 2.67
CA ILE A 294 -2.48 -35.25 2.62
C ILE A 294 -3.19 -35.28 1.25
N ASN A 295 -2.59 -35.93 0.24
CA ASN A 295 -3.10 -36.06 -1.13
C ASN A 295 -3.41 -34.71 -1.81
N THR A 296 -2.59 -33.69 -1.55
CA THR A 296 -2.76 -32.31 -2.07
C THR A 296 -1.60 -31.92 -2.97
N LYS A 297 -1.89 -31.17 -4.05
CA LYS A 297 -0.88 -30.69 -5.00
C LYS A 297 -0.15 -29.46 -4.42
N PRO A 298 1.17 -29.28 -4.64
CA PRO A 298 1.94 -28.18 -4.04
C PRO A 298 1.30 -26.78 -4.16
N LYS A 299 0.76 -26.44 -5.34
CA LYS A 299 0.11 -25.14 -5.60
C LYS A 299 -1.12 -24.87 -4.72
N ASP A 300 -1.75 -25.92 -4.20
CA ASP A 300 -2.99 -25.89 -3.41
C ASP A 300 -2.69 -25.94 -1.89
N VAL A 301 -1.41 -25.81 -1.52
CA VAL A 301 -0.89 -25.83 -0.15
C VAL A 301 -0.19 -24.52 0.20
N VAL A 302 -0.43 -24.01 1.41
CA VAL A 302 0.39 -23.01 2.09
C VAL A 302 1.35 -23.68 3.07
N PHE A 303 2.58 -23.16 3.18
CA PHE A 303 3.53 -23.48 4.24
C PHE A 303 4.00 -22.22 5.00
N VAL A 304 4.03 -22.28 6.33
CA VAL A 304 4.46 -21.19 7.23
C VAL A 304 5.56 -21.71 8.16
N ASP A 305 6.73 -21.06 8.10
CA ASP A 305 7.96 -21.49 8.78
C ASP A 305 8.91 -20.28 8.91
N ASP A 306 9.66 -20.15 10.01
CA ASP A 306 10.58 -19.01 10.21
C ASP A 306 11.85 -19.14 9.35
N ASN A 307 12.24 -20.38 9.01
CA ASN A 307 13.58 -20.70 8.56
C ASN A 307 13.67 -20.60 7.03
N ALA A 308 14.63 -19.81 6.56
CA ALA A 308 14.84 -19.55 5.15
C ALA A 308 15.13 -20.82 4.33
N GLU A 309 15.77 -21.84 4.92
CA GLU A 309 16.11 -23.08 4.23
C GLU A 309 14.88 -23.98 4.04
N ASN A 310 14.02 -24.08 5.06
CA ASN A 310 12.74 -24.80 4.99
C ASN A 310 11.82 -24.16 3.94
N ILE A 311 11.73 -22.82 3.95
CA ILE A 311 10.96 -22.03 2.97
C ILE A 311 11.52 -22.19 1.55
N LEU A 312 12.84 -22.23 1.37
CA LEU A 312 13.46 -22.47 0.07
C LEU A 312 13.15 -23.88 -0.46
N ALA A 313 13.28 -24.90 0.40
CA ALA A 313 12.96 -26.29 0.07
C ALA A 313 11.49 -26.46 -0.35
N ALA A 314 10.55 -25.93 0.44
CA ALA A 314 9.12 -25.96 0.12
C ALA A 314 8.78 -25.23 -1.19
N ARG A 315 9.34 -24.02 -1.40
CA ARG A 315 9.16 -23.27 -2.66
C ARG A 315 9.74 -24.00 -3.87
N SER A 316 10.84 -24.74 -3.72
CA SER A 316 11.43 -25.55 -4.81
C SER A 316 10.51 -26.68 -5.32
N LEU A 317 9.49 -27.06 -4.53
CA LEU A 317 8.47 -28.04 -4.90
C LEU A 317 7.17 -27.38 -5.41
N GLY A 318 7.11 -26.06 -5.50
CA GLY A 318 5.94 -25.31 -5.95
C GLY A 318 4.89 -25.04 -4.85
N ILE A 319 5.27 -25.14 -3.57
CA ILE A 319 4.39 -24.81 -2.43
C ILE A 319 4.36 -23.28 -2.25
N ARG A 320 3.18 -22.70 -1.98
CA ARG A 320 3.08 -21.28 -1.59
C ARG A 320 3.58 -21.13 -0.15
N CYS A 321 4.59 -20.29 0.09
CA CYS A 321 5.22 -20.22 1.42
C CYS A 321 5.36 -18.79 1.94
N LEU A 322 4.92 -18.57 3.19
CA LEU A 322 5.24 -17.39 3.98
C LEU A 322 6.45 -17.71 4.87
N ARG A 323 7.50 -16.89 4.80
CA ARG A 323 8.53 -16.90 5.84
C ARG A 323 8.01 -16.11 7.04
N TYR A 324 7.80 -16.77 8.18
CA TYR A 324 7.30 -16.14 9.39
C TYR A 324 8.32 -15.13 9.97
N LYS A 325 7.80 -14.17 10.73
CA LYS A 325 8.54 -13.07 11.38
C LYS A 325 7.76 -12.45 12.52
N ASP A 326 6.47 -12.21 12.28
CA ASP A 326 5.54 -11.46 13.13
C ASP A 326 4.11 -11.86 12.80
N THR A 327 3.22 -11.73 13.78
CA THR A 327 1.80 -12.16 13.68
C THR A 327 1.04 -11.35 12.64
N GLY A 328 1.25 -10.03 12.55
CA GLY A 328 0.65 -9.18 11.51
C GLY A 328 1.05 -9.62 10.09
N GLY A 329 2.31 -10.00 9.87
CA GLY A 329 2.79 -10.57 8.61
C GLY A 329 2.08 -11.87 8.22
N LEU A 330 1.79 -12.73 9.19
CA LEU A 330 0.94 -13.90 8.99
C LEU A 330 -0.51 -13.51 8.69
N ARG A 331 -1.08 -12.55 9.44
CA ARG A 331 -2.46 -12.06 9.25
C ARG A 331 -2.68 -11.47 7.85
N ARG A 332 -1.79 -10.59 7.38
CA ARG A 332 -1.82 -10.02 6.00
C ARG A 332 -1.71 -11.10 4.94
N PHE A 333 -0.79 -12.06 5.11
CA PHE A 333 -0.63 -13.17 4.17
C PHE A 333 -1.85 -14.10 4.15
N ILE A 334 -2.48 -14.35 5.29
CA ILE A 334 -3.75 -15.07 5.38
C ILE A 334 -4.82 -14.33 4.56
N HIS A 335 -5.09 -13.05 4.86
CA HIS A 335 -6.09 -12.28 4.11
C HIS A 335 -5.83 -12.28 2.60
N HIS A 336 -4.57 -12.12 2.15
CA HIS A 336 -4.20 -12.14 0.73
C HIS A 336 -4.42 -13.50 0.03
N ILE A 337 -4.32 -14.63 0.75
CA ILE A 337 -4.51 -15.98 0.18
C ILE A 337 -5.97 -16.43 0.22
N PHE A 338 -6.72 -15.99 1.23
CA PHE A 338 -8.02 -16.55 1.61
C PHE A 338 -9.20 -15.64 1.28
N ASP A 339 -9.05 -14.31 1.41
CA ASP A 339 -10.16 -13.37 1.27
C ASP A 339 -10.13 -12.65 -0.08
N ASP A 340 -11.26 -12.05 -0.47
CA ASP A 340 -11.30 -11.16 -1.63
C ASP A 340 -10.72 -9.78 -1.29
N GLY A 341 -9.52 -9.50 -1.82
CA GLY A 341 -8.84 -8.22 -1.63
C GLY A 341 -9.58 -7.01 -2.21
N VAL A 342 -10.36 -7.19 -3.29
CA VAL A 342 -11.21 -6.13 -3.87
C VAL A 342 -12.30 -5.76 -2.88
N GLU A 343 -13.01 -6.77 -2.35
CA GLU A 343 -14.11 -6.55 -1.42
C GLU A 343 -13.63 -6.00 -0.07
N ARG A 344 -12.49 -6.49 0.47
CA ARG A 344 -11.83 -5.87 1.65
C ARG A 344 -11.49 -4.40 1.41
N GLY A 345 -11.02 -4.04 0.21
CA GLY A 345 -10.75 -2.66 -0.19
C GLY A 345 -12.01 -1.80 -0.25
N ARG A 346 -13.10 -2.30 -0.85
CA ARG A 346 -14.41 -1.60 -0.89
C ARG A 346 -14.98 -1.38 0.52
N GLN A 347 -14.91 -2.37 1.39
CA GLN A 347 -15.36 -2.25 2.78
C GLN A 347 -14.56 -1.19 3.52
N TRP A 348 -13.22 -1.17 3.35
CA TRP A 348 -12.39 -0.11 3.91
C TRP A 348 -12.79 1.28 3.41
N LEU A 349 -13.00 1.44 2.09
CA LEU A 349 -13.45 2.71 1.50
C LEU A 349 -14.79 3.18 2.11
N GLN A 350 -15.78 2.29 2.20
CA GLN A 350 -17.11 2.62 2.75
C GLN A 350 -17.06 2.93 4.26
N THR A 351 -16.26 2.21 5.05
CA THR A 351 -16.04 2.53 6.48
C THR A 351 -15.34 3.88 6.68
N ASN A 352 -14.45 4.28 5.77
CA ASN A 352 -13.73 5.55 5.83
C ASN A 352 -14.37 6.67 4.99
N ALA A 353 -15.60 6.47 4.49
CA ALA A 353 -16.31 7.42 3.63
C ALA A 353 -16.34 8.84 4.24
N LYS A 354 -16.17 9.86 3.40
CA LYS A 354 -16.04 11.29 3.73
C LYS A 354 -14.80 11.69 4.56
N ASN A 355 -14.00 10.75 5.05
CA ASN A 355 -12.86 11.00 5.95
C ASN A 355 -11.48 10.67 5.34
N MET A 356 -11.44 10.31 4.06
CA MET A 356 -10.22 9.92 3.33
C MET A 356 -9.40 11.13 2.82
N TRP A 357 -8.98 12.01 3.72
CA TRP A 357 -8.17 13.18 3.38
C TRP A 357 -6.74 12.81 2.95
N CYS A 358 -6.04 13.78 2.37
CA CYS A 358 -4.60 13.69 2.16
C CYS A 358 -3.84 13.99 3.46
N VAL A 359 -2.60 13.53 3.57
CA VAL A 359 -1.65 13.92 4.61
C VAL A 359 -0.25 14.20 4.04
N THR A 360 0.53 14.95 4.80
CA THR A 360 1.97 15.15 4.56
C THR A 360 2.82 14.07 5.25
N PRO A 361 4.13 13.93 4.94
CA PRO A 361 5.04 13.02 5.65
C PRO A 361 5.15 13.26 7.17
N ASP A 362 4.86 14.47 7.64
CA ASP A 362 4.80 14.84 9.05
C ASP A 362 3.38 14.73 9.66
N GLY A 363 2.43 14.13 8.93
CA GLY A 363 1.10 13.76 9.44
C GLY A 363 0.08 14.91 9.50
N ARG A 364 0.34 16.06 8.86
CA ARG A 364 -0.66 17.14 8.75
C ARG A 364 -1.72 16.78 7.73
N GLU A 365 -2.99 16.84 8.13
CA GLU A 365 -4.14 16.69 7.22
C GLU A 365 -4.14 17.80 6.16
N VAL A 366 -4.41 17.41 4.92
CA VAL A 366 -4.58 18.31 3.77
C VAL A 366 -6.00 18.10 3.22
N ARG A 367 -6.82 19.15 3.31
CA ARG A 367 -8.16 19.17 2.72
C ARG A 367 -8.12 19.80 1.34
N ASP A 368 -8.08 18.93 0.34
CA ASP A 368 -8.00 19.29 -1.06
C ASP A 368 -9.14 18.66 -1.87
N ASN A 369 -9.55 19.31 -2.96
CA ASN A 369 -10.55 18.77 -3.89
C ASN A 369 -9.93 17.76 -4.87
N PHE A 370 -8.63 17.85 -5.13
CA PHE A 370 -7.95 17.15 -6.21
C PHE A 370 -7.87 15.63 -5.99
N ALA A 371 -7.41 15.21 -4.81
CA ALA A 371 -7.38 13.82 -4.38
C ALA A 371 -8.80 13.25 -4.19
N GLN A 372 -9.77 14.08 -3.77
CA GLN A 372 -11.17 13.67 -3.69
C GLN A 372 -11.77 13.42 -5.08
N LEU A 373 -11.40 14.21 -6.10
CA LEU A 373 -11.76 13.95 -7.50
C LEU A 373 -11.07 12.68 -8.04
N PHE A 374 -9.80 12.45 -7.70
CA PHE A 374 -9.09 11.20 -8.05
C PHE A 374 -9.73 9.96 -7.39
N LEU A 375 -10.08 10.06 -6.11
CA LEU A 375 -10.80 9.03 -5.36
C LEU A 375 -12.17 8.72 -6.01
N TYR A 376 -12.86 9.75 -6.52
CA TYR A 376 -14.09 9.58 -7.28
C TYR A 376 -13.87 8.96 -8.67
N GLU A 377 -12.88 9.39 -9.48
CA GLU A 377 -12.56 8.71 -10.75
C GLU A 377 -12.17 7.25 -10.51
N ALA A 378 -11.52 6.94 -9.39
CA ALA A 378 -11.12 5.60 -9.04
C ALA A 378 -12.33 4.72 -8.64
N ALA A 379 -13.08 5.12 -7.61
CA ALA A 379 -14.13 4.27 -7.00
C ALA A 379 -15.53 4.41 -7.62
N GLY A 380 -15.80 5.47 -8.40
CA GLY A 380 -17.10 5.70 -9.05
C GLY A 380 -18.26 6.13 -8.14
N ASP A 381 -18.04 6.22 -6.83
CA ASP A 381 -19.06 6.55 -5.82
C ASP A 381 -18.84 7.94 -5.18
N LEU A 382 -19.80 8.86 -5.36
CA LEU A 382 -19.77 10.19 -4.74
C LEU A 382 -20.01 10.14 -3.22
N ASN A 383 -20.58 9.05 -2.68
CA ASN A 383 -20.81 8.93 -1.24
C ASN A 383 -19.48 8.80 -0.47
N LEU A 384 -18.41 8.31 -1.11
CA LEU A 384 -17.09 8.19 -0.51
C LEU A 384 -16.36 9.54 -0.29
N VAL A 385 -16.64 10.57 -1.09
CA VAL A 385 -15.77 11.75 -1.23
C VAL A 385 -16.32 13.04 -0.61
N SER A 386 -15.44 13.85 -0.03
CA SER A 386 -15.77 15.14 0.61
C SER A 386 -15.36 16.32 -0.27
N LEU A 387 -16.21 16.68 -1.23
CA LEU A 387 -15.98 17.77 -2.19
C LEU A 387 -16.67 19.07 -1.76
N THR A 388 -16.01 20.20 -2.01
CA THR A 388 -16.68 21.52 -2.04
C THR A 388 -17.09 21.82 -3.48
N PHE A 389 -18.32 22.27 -3.71
CA PHE A 389 -18.80 22.58 -5.05
C PHE A 389 -18.62 24.08 -5.38
N TYR A 390 -17.88 24.36 -6.45
CA TYR A 390 -17.59 25.73 -6.92
C TYR A 390 -18.42 26.08 -8.16
N GLU A 391 -18.73 27.36 -8.35
CA GLU A 391 -19.63 27.80 -9.42
C GLU A 391 -18.99 27.75 -10.82
N ARG A 392 -17.67 27.96 -10.93
CA ARG A 392 -16.91 27.93 -12.20
C ARG A 392 -15.59 27.18 -12.03
N THR A 393 -14.52 27.89 -11.70
CA THR A 393 -13.16 27.37 -11.48
C THR A 393 -13.05 26.73 -10.10
N TRP A 394 -12.07 25.83 -9.96
CA TRP A 394 -11.84 25.05 -8.75
C TRP A 394 -10.43 25.30 -8.23
N ASN A 395 -10.31 25.28 -6.91
CA ASN A 395 -9.04 25.37 -6.20
C ASN A 395 -8.61 23.98 -5.72
N TYR A 396 -7.32 23.68 -5.81
CA TYR A 396 -6.73 22.51 -5.18
C TYR A 396 -7.17 22.41 -3.71
N TYR A 397 -7.04 23.49 -2.92
CA TYR A 397 -7.38 23.47 -1.49
C TYR A 397 -8.85 23.80 -1.21
N ILE A 398 -9.47 23.06 -0.29
CA ILE A 398 -10.77 23.40 0.31
C ILE A 398 -10.58 24.42 1.44
N GLU A 399 -9.58 24.20 2.29
CA GLU A 399 -9.28 25.05 3.45
C GLU A 399 -7.96 25.82 3.27
N LYS A 400 -7.23 26.10 4.35
CA LYS A 400 -6.00 26.91 4.32
C LYS A 400 -4.89 26.18 3.53
N PRO A 401 -4.26 26.85 2.53
CA PRO A 401 -3.13 26.27 1.80
C PRO A 401 -1.93 25.97 2.71
N ILE A 402 -1.27 24.82 2.49
CA ILE A 402 -0.16 24.33 3.31
C ILE A 402 1.19 24.61 2.64
N ASP A 403 2.12 25.16 3.41
CA ASP A 403 3.52 25.47 3.07
C ASP A 403 3.71 26.15 1.70
N THR A 404 2.75 27.04 1.37
CA THR A 404 2.64 27.77 0.11
C THR A 404 2.12 29.19 0.38
N VAL A 405 1.75 29.90 -0.70
CA VAL A 405 1.14 31.24 -0.64
C VAL A 405 -0.14 31.27 0.21
N GLU A 406 -0.36 32.38 0.93
CA GLU A 406 -1.55 32.61 1.76
C GLU A 406 -2.87 32.54 0.96
N LYS A 407 -2.87 33.05 -0.28
CA LYS A 407 -3.95 32.82 -1.26
C LYS A 407 -3.44 31.97 -2.42
N HIS A 408 -3.88 30.71 -2.46
CA HIS A 408 -3.73 29.85 -3.62
C HIS A 408 -4.74 30.27 -4.70
N PRO A 409 -4.35 30.45 -5.97
CA PRO A 409 -5.26 30.72 -7.07
C PRO A 409 -5.92 29.41 -7.51
N ASP A 410 -7.06 29.52 -8.18
CA ASP A 410 -7.69 28.37 -8.82
C ASP A 410 -6.79 27.81 -9.92
N ASP A 411 -6.83 26.50 -10.10
CA ASP A 411 -5.92 25.76 -10.97
C ASP A 411 -6.67 24.99 -12.06
N ILE A 412 -6.00 24.89 -13.20
CA ILE A 412 -6.56 24.30 -14.43
C ILE A 412 -6.64 22.78 -14.30
N ASP A 413 -5.86 22.16 -13.42
CA ASP A 413 -5.84 20.71 -13.19
C ASP A 413 -7.09 20.23 -12.43
N THR A 414 -7.30 20.76 -11.23
CA THR A 414 -8.49 20.49 -10.38
C THR A 414 -9.77 20.91 -11.10
N THR A 415 -9.76 22.07 -11.79
CA THR A 415 -10.90 22.51 -12.61
C THR A 415 -11.18 21.51 -13.73
N SER A 416 -10.17 21.06 -14.48
CA SER A 416 -10.37 20.09 -15.56
C SER A 416 -10.93 18.78 -15.03
N LEU A 417 -10.41 18.22 -13.94
CA LEU A 417 -10.94 17.00 -13.33
C LEU A 417 -12.38 17.18 -12.83
N ALA A 418 -12.69 18.30 -12.17
CA ALA A 418 -14.05 18.59 -11.73
C ALA A 418 -15.03 18.65 -12.91
N MET A 419 -14.64 19.30 -14.01
CA MET A 419 -15.43 19.39 -15.24
C MET A 419 -15.46 18.08 -16.05
N ILE A 420 -14.49 17.18 -15.87
CA ILE A 420 -14.48 15.85 -16.47
C ILE A 420 -15.42 14.90 -15.74
N LEU A 421 -15.46 14.94 -14.41
CA LEU A 421 -16.06 13.90 -13.58
C LEU A 421 -17.46 14.24 -13.07
N LEU A 422 -17.72 15.49 -12.69
CA LEU A 422 -18.99 15.88 -12.06
C LEU A 422 -20.04 16.31 -13.11
N PRO A 423 -21.34 16.31 -12.77
CA PRO A 423 -22.38 16.86 -13.64
C PRO A 423 -22.26 18.39 -13.75
N HIS A 424 -22.19 18.91 -14.98
CA HIS A 424 -22.11 20.35 -15.26
C HIS A 424 -22.97 20.74 -16.45
N ASP A 425 -23.32 22.03 -16.48
CA ASP A 425 -23.88 22.70 -17.64
C ASP A 425 -22.84 22.78 -18.79
N VAL A 426 -23.28 22.53 -20.02
CA VAL A 426 -22.44 22.52 -21.23
C VAL A 426 -21.98 23.92 -21.62
N ASP A 427 -22.84 24.94 -21.46
CA ASP A 427 -22.47 26.34 -21.75
C ASP A 427 -21.45 26.84 -20.72
N LYS A 428 -21.60 26.41 -19.45
CA LYS A 428 -20.58 26.65 -18.41
C LYS A 428 -19.24 25.99 -18.78
N ALA A 429 -19.27 24.74 -19.25
CA ALA A 429 -18.06 24.03 -19.64
C ALA A 429 -17.32 24.71 -20.81
N HIS A 430 -18.03 25.07 -21.89
CA HIS A 430 -17.43 25.83 -22.98
C HIS A 430 -16.91 27.20 -22.53
N SER A 431 -17.63 27.91 -21.66
CA SER A 431 -17.18 29.18 -21.09
C SER A 431 -15.89 29.07 -20.26
N ILE A 432 -15.64 27.94 -19.60
CA ILE A 432 -14.37 27.70 -18.87
C ILE A 432 -13.27 27.25 -19.85
N LEU A 433 -13.59 26.47 -20.89
CA LEU A 433 -12.62 26.11 -21.94
C LEU A 433 -12.13 27.35 -22.72
N ASP A 434 -12.99 28.33 -22.96
CA ASP A 434 -12.60 29.63 -23.54
C ASP A 434 -11.70 30.42 -22.57
N GLU A 435 -11.98 30.36 -21.28
CA GLU A 435 -11.17 31.01 -20.23
C GLU A 435 -9.77 30.37 -20.12
N VAL A 436 -9.66 29.04 -20.18
CA VAL A 436 -8.36 28.31 -20.18
C VAL A 436 -7.44 28.76 -21.32
N LEU A 437 -7.99 29.08 -22.51
CA LEU A 437 -7.19 29.58 -23.64
C LEU A 437 -6.60 30.98 -23.43
N LEU A 438 -7.06 31.73 -22.40
CA LEU A 438 -6.47 33.01 -21.99
C LEU A 438 -5.26 32.85 -21.04
N TYR A 439 -5.00 31.62 -20.59
CA TYR A 439 -3.91 31.26 -19.67
C TYR A 439 -2.94 30.31 -20.36
N THR A 440 -2.22 30.84 -21.37
CA THR A 440 -1.09 30.18 -22.03
C THR A 440 0.20 30.95 -21.85
N ASN A 441 1.34 30.25 -21.88
CA ASN A 441 2.65 30.89 -21.94
C ASN A 441 2.94 31.49 -23.35
N ARG A 442 4.14 32.05 -23.55
CA ARG A 442 4.54 32.66 -24.85
C ARG A 442 4.64 31.67 -26.01
N ASP A 443 4.74 30.39 -25.71
CA ASP A 443 4.87 29.30 -26.68
C ASP A 443 3.50 28.66 -27.00
N GLY A 444 2.41 29.12 -26.37
CA GLY A 444 1.07 28.57 -26.51
C GLY A 444 0.80 27.32 -25.64
N ILE A 445 1.63 27.07 -24.63
CA ILE A 445 1.44 25.98 -23.67
C ILE A 445 0.51 26.44 -22.54
N ILE A 446 -0.53 25.66 -22.25
CA ILE A 446 -1.50 25.94 -21.17
C ILE A 446 -0.80 26.02 -19.80
N LEU A 447 -1.17 27.02 -18.99
CA LEU A 447 -0.61 27.24 -17.66
C LEU A 447 -1.24 26.32 -16.60
N THR A 448 -0.61 26.22 -15.43
CA THR A 448 -1.16 25.51 -14.28
C THR A 448 -2.32 26.25 -13.61
N TYR A 449 -2.32 27.58 -13.64
CA TYR A 449 -3.21 28.42 -12.83
C TYR A 449 -4.00 29.42 -13.66
N PHE A 450 -5.19 29.77 -13.19
CA PHE A 450 -5.94 30.96 -13.63
C PHE A 450 -5.33 32.28 -13.10
N ASP A 451 -3.99 32.35 -12.97
CA ASP A 451 -3.22 33.52 -12.52
C ASP A 451 -2.01 33.75 -13.44
N ASN A 452 -2.14 34.70 -14.37
CA ASN A 452 -1.06 35.09 -15.29
C ASN A 452 0.16 35.74 -14.59
N LYS A 453 0.11 36.01 -13.28
CA LYS A 453 1.28 36.39 -12.46
C LYS A 453 2.11 35.16 -12.05
N ARG A 454 1.61 33.94 -12.30
CA ARG A 454 2.26 32.65 -12.04
C ARG A 454 2.32 31.81 -13.32
N PRO A 455 3.12 32.22 -14.33
CA PRO A 455 3.32 31.42 -15.54
C PRO A 455 4.12 30.15 -15.21
N ARG A 456 3.41 29.14 -14.71
CA ARG A 456 3.85 27.77 -14.51
C ARG A 456 3.17 26.90 -15.56
N ILE A 457 3.91 25.92 -16.06
CA ILE A 457 3.42 24.87 -16.94
C ILE A 457 3.82 23.53 -16.31
N ASP A 458 3.02 22.51 -16.49
CA ASP A 458 3.30 21.15 -16.04
C ASP A 458 2.62 20.17 -17.02
N PRO A 459 3.31 19.11 -17.47
CA PRO A 459 2.78 18.25 -18.53
C PRO A 459 1.61 17.38 -18.06
N ALA A 460 1.51 17.04 -16.77
CA ALA A 460 0.37 16.30 -16.24
C ALA A 460 -0.89 17.20 -16.18
N VAL A 461 -0.73 18.45 -15.74
CA VAL A 461 -1.80 19.47 -15.79
C VAL A 461 -2.27 19.68 -17.23
N CYS A 462 -1.34 19.76 -18.19
CA CYS A 462 -1.67 19.90 -19.61
C CYS A 462 -2.42 18.69 -20.19
N VAL A 463 -2.14 17.48 -19.72
CA VAL A 463 -2.89 16.27 -20.10
C VAL A 463 -4.33 16.35 -19.56
N ASN A 464 -4.55 16.77 -18.30
CA ASN A 464 -5.90 16.94 -17.77
C ASN A 464 -6.67 18.09 -18.44
N ALA A 465 -6.00 19.21 -18.73
CA ALA A 465 -6.58 20.28 -19.55
C ALA A 465 -7.04 19.76 -20.91
N LEU A 466 -6.20 18.99 -21.61
CA LEU A 466 -6.59 18.37 -22.88
C LEU A 466 -7.75 17.38 -22.71
N ARG A 467 -7.76 16.51 -21.68
CA ARG A 467 -8.92 15.61 -21.39
C ARG A 467 -10.24 16.39 -21.30
N PHE A 468 -10.22 17.59 -20.73
CA PHE A 468 -11.38 18.48 -20.65
C PHE A 468 -11.78 19.05 -22.03
N PHE A 469 -10.83 19.49 -22.87
CA PHE A 469 -11.13 19.87 -24.27
C PHE A 469 -11.73 18.71 -25.10
N TYR A 470 -11.17 17.50 -24.98
CA TYR A 470 -11.68 16.31 -25.69
C TYR A 470 -13.10 15.92 -25.25
N LYS A 471 -13.39 15.89 -23.93
CA LYS A 471 -14.73 15.55 -23.40
C LYS A 471 -15.86 16.40 -24.00
N TYR A 472 -15.56 17.66 -24.33
CA TYR A 472 -16.52 18.62 -24.88
C TYR A 472 -16.32 18.89 -26.38
N GLY A 473 -15.62 18.01 -27.12
CA GLY A 473 -15.50 18.09 -28.58
C GLY A 473 -14.83 19.37 -29.08
N ARG A 474 -13.81 19.84 -28.36
CA ARG A 474 -13.09 21.11 -28.58
C ARG A 474 -11.59 20.91 -28.83
N ASP A 475 -11.16 19.69 -29.13
CA ASP A 475 -9.75 19.26 -29.24
C ASP A 475 -9.08 19.55 -30.59
N ASP A 476 -9.86 19.93 -31.61
CA ASP A 476 -9.38 20.29 -32.95
C ASP A 476 -8.76 21.70 -33.01
N LEU A 477 -9.03 22.54 -32.00
CA LEU A 477 -8.64 23.94 -31.96
C LEU A 477 -7.13 24.14 -32.17
N PRO A 478 -6.70 24.97 -33.15
CA PRO A 478 -5.29 25.22 -33.43
C PRO A 478 -4.48 25.75 -32.23
N ALA A 479 -5.13 26.45 -31.29
CA ALA A 479 -4.50 26.94 -30.06
C ALA A 479 -3.99 25.83 -29.12
N LEU A 480 -4.52 24.61 -29.24
CA LEU A 480 -4.09 23.46 -28.44
C LEU A 480 -2.84 22.77 -28.98
N GLN A 481 -2.46 23.03 -30.23
CA GLN A 481 -1.39 22.31 -30.92
C GLN A 481 -0.01 22.41 -30.23
N PRO A 482 0.43 23.57 -29.67
CA PRO A 482 1.68 23.62 -28.91
C PRO A 482 1.63 22.77 -27.63
N THR A 483 0.47 22.73 -26.96
CA THR A 483 0.26 21.90 -25.77
C THR A 483 0.24 20.41 -26.13
N LYS A 484 -0.51 19.99 -27.18
CA LYS A 484 -0.49 18.61 -27.71
C LYS A 484 0.93 18.17 -28.09
N ALA A 485 1.69 19.04 -28.76
CA ALA A 485 3.07 18.77 -29.16
C ALA A 485 4.00 18.59 -27.95
N TRP A 486 3.94 19.50 -26.97
CA TRP A 486 4.81 19.45 -25.79
C TRP A 486 4.61 18.19 -24.94
N ILE A 487 3.37 17.79 -24.65
CA ILE A 487 3.13 16.55 -23.89
C ILE A 487 3.56 15.30 -24.66
N SER A 488 3.50 15.34 -26.00
CA SER A 488 3.99 14.26 -26.87
C SER A 488 5.52 14.18 -26.85
N ASP A 489 6.22 15.31 -26.84
CA ASP A 489 7.69 15.34 -26.67
C ASP A 489 8.12 14.92 -25.26
N VAL A 490 7.37 15.27 -24.21
CA VAL A 490 7.62 14.76 -22.84
C VAL A 490 7.54 13.23 -22.80
N LEU A 491 6.54 12.64 -23.44
CA LEU A 491 6.41 11.18 -23.59
C LEU A 491 7.54 10.57 -24.44
N PHE A 492 7.91 11.23 -25.55
CA PHE A 492 8.93 10.75 -26.50
C PHE A 492 10.36 10.78 -25.93
N TYR A 493 10.76 11.89 -25.31
CA TYR A 493 12.08 12.08 -24.69
C TYR A 493 12.18 11.57 -23.25
N ARG A 494 11.12 10.94 -22.71
CA ARG A 494 11.06 10.40 -21.33
C ARG A 494 11.25 11.47 -20.24
N ALA A 495 10.89 12.73 -20.52
CA ALA A 495 11.12 13.87 -19.63
C ALA A 495 10.25 13.86 -18.35
N TYR A 496 9.42 12.83 -18.18
CA TYR A 496 8.59 12.59 -16.99
C TYR A 496 9.25 11.65 -15.95
N LEU A 497 10.42 11.05 -16.24
CA LEU A 497 10.97 9.94 -15.45
C LEU A 497 11.12 10.25 -13.95
N ASP A 498 11.68 11.41 -13.63
CA ASP A 498 11.88 11.90 -12.25
C ASP A 498 10.63 12.62 -11.68
N GLY A 499 9.47 12.47 -12.33
CA GLY A 499 8.25 13.20 -12.04
C GLY A 499 8.18 14.56 -12.74
N THR A 500 7.47 15.50 -12.10
CA THR A 500 7.27 16.88 -12.57
C THR A 500 7.40 17.86 -11.39
N TYR A 501 7.11 19.14 -11.61
CA TYR A 501 7.13 20.14 -10.53
C TYR A 501 6.06 19.86 -9.45
N TYR A 502 4.89 19.33 -9.84
CA TYR A 502 3.78 19.02 -8.94
C TYR A 502 3.56 17.53 -8.65
N TYR A 503 4.14 16.62 -9.45
CA TYR A 503 3.93 15.17 -9.32
C TYR A 503 5.26 14.45 -9.03
N PRO A 504 5.44 13.77 -7.88
CA PRO A 504 6.72 13.19 -7.48
C PRO A 504 7.07 11.88 -8.21
N SER A 505 6.26 11.43 -9.18
CA SER A 505 6.50 10.22 -9.97
C SER A 505 6.00 10.38 -11.40
N GLY A 506 6.78 9.86 -12.36
CA GLY A 506 6.43 9.80 -13.77
C GLY A 506 5.23 8.91 -14.09
N ASP A 507 4.87 7.97 -13.21
CA ASP A 507 3.71 7.10 -13.44
C ASP A 507 2.38 7.87 -13.41
N VAL A 508 2.31 9.02 -12.71
CA VAL A 508 1.11 9.88 -12.72
C VAL A 508 0.90 10.51 -14.10
N PHE A 509 1.98 10.98 -14.75
CA PHE A 509 1.92 11.47 -16.12
C PHE A 509 1.49 10.35 -17.09
N LEU A 510 2.10 9.17 -17.00
CA LEU A 510 1.75 8.03 -17.86
C LEU A 510 0.30 7.54 -17.66
N TYR A 511 -0.19 7.54 -16.42
CA TYR A 511 -1.59 7.24 -16.11
C TYR A 511 -2.53 8.28 -16.72
N LEU A 512 -2.32 9.57 -16.46
CA LEU A 512 -3.17 10.62 -17.03
C LEU A 512 -3.15 10.58 -18.56
N PHE A 513 -2.00 10.27 -19.17
CA PHE A 513 -1.89 10.07 -20.62
C PHE A 513 -2.68 8.83 -21.08
N SER A 514 -2.67 7.72 -20.33
CA SER A 514 -3.51 6.56 -20.63
C SER A 514 -4.99 6.92 -20.55
N ARG A 515 -5.43 7.68 -19.54
CA ARG A 515 -6.81 8.17 -19.40
C ARG A 515 -7.24 9.07 -20.56
N LEU A 516 -6.32 9.90 -21.06
CA LEU A 516 -6.53 10.73 -22.24
C LEU A 516 -6.73 9.88 -23.50
N LEU A 517 -5.91 8.84 -23.69
CA LEU A 517 -5.99 7.97 -24.86
C LEU A 517 -7.15 6.97 -24.81
N SER A 518 -7.41 6.33 -23.66
CA SER A 518 -8.47 5.31 -23.51
C SER A 518 -9.87 5.91 -23.66
N ALA A 519 -10.06 7.17 -23.28
CA ALA A 519 -11.30 7.91 -23.54
C ALA A 519 -11.44 8.39 -25.01
N ASN A 520 -10.36 8.45 -25.80
CA ASN A 520 -10.36 9.08 -27.14
C ASN A 520 -9.67 8.23 -28.23
N PRO A 521 -10.06 6.95 -28.45
CA PRO A 521 -9.39 6.06 -29.40
C PRO A 521 -9.44 6.53 -30.87
N GLY A 522 -10.38 7.40 -31.23
CA GLY A 522 -10.49 8.00 -32.57
C GLY A 522 -9.66 9.26 -32.81
N SER A 523 -8.90 9.76 -31.82
CA SER A 523 -8.22 11.07 -31.88
C SER A 523 -6.92 11.08 -32.71
N ASP A 524 -6.45 12.30 -33.04
CA ASP A 524 -5.12 12.55 -33.61
C ASP A 524 -3.99 12.16 -32.64
N ILE A 525 -4.14 12.48 -31.35
CA ILE A 525 -3.17 12.14 -30.32
C ILE A 525 -3.10 10.61 -30.11
N TYR A 526 -4.22 9.89 -30.10
CA TYR A 526 -4.20 8.42 -30.00
C TYR A 526 -3.41 7.77 -31.13
N ARG A 527 -3.70 8.15 -32.39
CA ARG A 527 -2.99 7.61 -33.56
C ARG A 527 -1.49 7.91 -33.52
N SER A 528 -1.09 9.07 -33.00
CA SER A 528 0.31 9.49 -33.00
C SER A 528 1.12 9.03 -31.78
N THR A 529 0.48 8.70 -30.65
CA THR A 529 1.21 8.38 -29.40
C THR A 529 0.84 7.05 -28.71
N CYS A 530 -0.21 6.33 -29.12
CA CYS A 530 -0.62 5.09 -28.42
C CYS A 530 0.48 4.01 -28.42
N ALA A 531 1.17 3.80 -29.56
CA ALA A 531 2.28 2.85 -29.65
C ALA A 531 3.46 3.26 -28.76
N LEU A 532 3.77 4.56 -28.72
CA LEU A 532 4.81 5.14 -27.89
C LEU A 532 4.49 5.02 -26.39
N LEU A 533 3.23 5.25 -25.98
CA LEU A 533 2.80 5.08 -24.60
C LEU A 533 2.91 3.61 -24.14
N ARG A 534 2.61 2.64 -25.02
CA ARG A 534 2.82 1.21 -24.74
C ARG A 534 4.29 0.92 -24.45
N GLU A 535 5.21 1.39 -25.29
CA GLU A 535 6.66 1.25 -25.08
C GLU A 535 7.08 1.82 -23.71
N ARG A 536 6.67 3.07 -23.42
CA ARG A 536 6.98 3.74 -22.14
C ARG A 536 6.42 3.05 -20.91
N LEU A 537 5.24 2.43 -21.02
CA LEU A 537 4.65 1.62 -19.95
C LEU A 537 5.40 0.30 -19.74
N GLN A 538 5.81 -0.37 -20.83
CA GLN A 538 6.62 -1.59 -20.77
C GLN A 538 8.00 -1.34 -20.16
N GLU A 539 8.63 -0.20 -20.43
CA GLU A 539 9.88 0.22 -19.77
C GLU A 539 9.73 0.42 -18.26
N ARG A 540 8.55 0.83 -17.79
CA ARG A 540 8.27 1.05 -16.36
C ARG A 540 7.85 -0.22 -15.61
N MET A 541 7.38 -1.27 -16.32
CA MET A 541 6.97 -2.54 -15.69
C MET A 541 8.06 -3.09 -14.77
N GLY A 542 7.69 -3.44 -13.55
CA GLY A 542 8.64 -4.00 -12.59
C GLY A 542 9.50 -2.98 -11.84
N SER A 543 9.45 -1.68 -12.17
CA SER A 543 10.12 -0.62 -11.39
C SER A 543 9.60 -0.57 -9.94
N PRO A 544 10.38 -0.02 -8.98
CA PRO A 544 9.86 0.37 -7.67
C PRO A 544 8.65 1.33 -7.79
N GLY A 545 7.86 1.44 -6.72
CA GLY A 545 6.78 2.39 -6.59
C GLY A 545 5.96 2.15 -5.33
N ASP A 546 5.27 3.17 -4.83
CA ASP A 546 4.25 3.04 -3.78
C ASP A 546 2.91 2.49 -4.32
N ALA A 547 1.89 2.37 -3.45
CA ALA A 547 0.59 1.82 -3.84
C ALA A 547 -0.13 2.64 -4.93
N VAL A 548 0.04 3.97 -4.96
CA VAL A 548 -0.53 4.82 -6.03
C VAL A 548 0.26 4.61 -7.32
N GLU A 549 1.60 4.63 -7.27
CA GLU A 549 2.44 4.42 -8.46
C GLU A 549 2.18 3.06 -9.12
N LEU A 550 2.13 1.98 -8.33
CA LEU A 550 1.87 0.64 -8.82
C LEU A 550 0.46 0.51 -9.41
N ALA A 551 -0.57 1.01 -8.71
CA ALA A 551 -1.95 0.95 -9.20
C ALA A 551 -2.15 1.77 -10.47
N MET A 552 -1.62 3.00 -10.53
CA MET A 552 -1.64 3.85 -11.71
C MET A 552 -0.97 3.16 -12.90
N ARG A 553 0.21 2.56 -12.71
CA ARG A 553 0.96 1.87 -13.76
C ARG A 553 0.25 0.60 -14.24
N VAL A 554 -0.39 -0.16 -13.35
CA VAL A 554 -1.22 -1.33 -13.71
C VAL A 554 -2.45 -0.90 -14.51
N ILE A 555 -3.20 0.11 -14.05
CA ILE A 555 -4.36 0.66 -14.78
C ILE A 555 -3.94 1.18 -16.15
N ALA A 556 -2.83 1.92 -16.25
CA ALA A 556 -2.34 2.46 -17.51
C ALA A 556 -1.91 1.38 -18.52
N CYS A 557 -1.27 0.32 -18.03
CA CYS A 557 -0.99 -0.88 -18.83
C CYS A 557 -2.30 -1.49 -19.37
N LEU A 558 -3.27 -1.73 -18.48
CA LEU A 558 -4.54 -2.37 -18.83
C LEU A 558 -5.39 -1.50 -19.78
N ASP A 559 -5.42 -0.18 -19.61
CA ASP A 559 -6.04 0.80 -20.52
C ASP A 559 -5.46 0.66 -21.94
N MET A 560 -4.13 0.51 -22.06
CA MET A 560 -3.44 0.37 -23.34
C MET A 560 -3.40 -1.06 -23.91
N GLY A 561 -3.94 -2.05 -23.20
CA GLY A 561 -4.01 -3.45 -23.63
C GLY A 561 -2.79 -4.31 -23.26
N LEU A 562 -1.99 -3.87 -22.28
CA LEU A 562 -0.81 -4.57 -21.76
C LEU A 562 -1.14 -5.29 -20.44
N ARG A 563 -0.57 -6.47 -20.22
CA ARG A 563 -0.62 -7.18 -18.93
C ARG A 563 0.54 -6.74 -18.04
N ASN A 564 0.28 -6.42 -16.77
CA ASN A 564 1.33 -6.11 -15.79
C ASN A 564 1.21 -7.00 -14.53
N GLU A 565 1.36 -8.31 -14.72
CA GLU A 565 1.37 -9.33 -13.67
C GLU A 565 2.54 -9.17 -12.67
N VAL A 566 3.52 -8.30 -12.95
CA VAL A 566 4.65 -8.03 -12.04
C VAL A 566 4.26 -6.98 -11.00
N ASP A 567 3.73 -5.83 -11.43
CA ASP A 567 3.35 -4.76 -10.52
C ASP A 567 1.99 -5.01 -9.85
N LEU A 568 1.09 -5.78 -10.48
CA LEU A 568 -0.14 -6.27 -9.85
C LEU A 568 0.15 -7.09 -8.59
N ARG A 569 1.04 -8.10 -8.67
CA ARG A 569 1.42 -8.92 -7.50
C ARG A 569 2.14 -8.14 -6.41
N LYS A 570 2.86 -7.06 -6.74
CA LYS A 570 3.40 -6.14 -5.73
C LYS A 570 2.26 -5.39 -5.04
N LEU A 571 1.32 -4.86 -5.82
CA LEU A 571 0.19 -4.08 -5.34
C LEU A 571 -0.71 -4.92 -4.42
N GLU A 572 -1.06 -6.14 -4.81
CA GLU A 572 -1.83 -7.08 -3.97
C GLU A 572 -1.09 -7.38 -2.64
N ALA A 573 0.23 -7.53 -2.69
CA ALA A 573 1.06 -7.78 -1.51
C ALA A 573 1.27 -6.54 -0.60
N LEU A 574 0.79 -5.35 -1.00
CA LEU A 574 0.76 -4.16 -0.16
C LEU A 574 -0.53 -4.01 0.65
N GLN A 575 -1.57 -4.85 0.46
CA GLN A 575 -2.82 -4.67 1.19
C GLN A 575 -2.63 -4.90 2.71
N GLU A 576 -3.15 -3.98 3.51
CA GLU A 576 -3.02 -3.96 4.97
C GLU A 576 -4.14 -4.75 5.65
N GLU A 577 -4.07 -4.91 6.97
CA GLU A 577 -4.93 -5.83 7.74
C GLU A 577 -6.40 -5.38 7.82
N ASP A 578 -6.64 -4.07 7.79
CA ASP A 578 -7.97 -3.46 7.73
C ASP A 578 -8.58 -3.46 6.31
N GLY A 579 -7.85 -3.92 5.29
CA GLY A 579 -8.29 -3.98 3.90
C GLY A 579 -7.91 -2.77 3.05
N GLY A 580 -7.38 -1.71 3.67
CA GLY A 580 -6.81 -0.57 2.95
C GLY A 580 -5.46 -0.89 2.31
N TRP A 581 -4.96 0.03 1.49
CA TRP A 581 -3.57 0.06 1.03
C TRP A 581 -2.79 1.18 1.75
N PRO A 582 -1.46 1.08 1.88
CA PRO A 582 -0.64 2.11 2.49
C PRO A 582 -0.69 3.40 1.67
N ILE A 583 -0.33 4.52 2.31
CA ILE A 583 -0.29 5.83 1.67
C ILE A 583 0.62 5.83 0.42
N GLY A 584 0.06 6.30 -0.70
CA GLY A 584 0.81 6.66 -1.88
C GLY A 584 0.81 8.17 -2.12
N TRP A 585 1.92 8.69 -2.65
CA TRP A 585 2.23 10.12 -2.70
C TRP A 585 1.83 10.74 -4.04
N LEU A 586 0.54 11.05 -4.17
CA LEU A 586 -0.07 11.54 -5.40
C LEU A 586 0.61 12.79 -5.99
N CYS A 587 0.95 13.78 -5.15
CA CYS A 587 1.46 15.09 -5.60
C CYS A 587 2.43 15.73 -4.57
N GLN A 588 2.94 16.93 -4.85
CA GLN A 588 3.83 17.67 -3.96
C GLN A 588 3.68 19.20 -4.09
N THR A 589 4.04 19.95 -3.04
CA THR A 589 4.10 21.42 -3.12
C THR A 589 5.35 21.88 -3.88
N GLY A 590 5.16 22.65 -4.96
CA GLY A 590 6.24 22.83 -5.94
C GLY A 590 7.52 23.56 -5.48
N LYS A 591 7.49 24.40 -4.43
CA LYS A 591 8.72 25.12 -3.99
C LYS A 591 9.65 24.27 -3.12
N ILE A 592 9.09 23.36 -2.33
CA ILE A 592 9.84 22.59 -1.30
C ILE A 592 9.69 21.08 -1.46
N SER A 593 8.97 20.61 -2.50
CA SER A 593 8.68 19.20 -2.76
C SER A 593 8.10 18.46 -1.56
N LEU A 594 7.28 19.15 -0.74
CA LEU A 594 6.54 18.52 0.35
C LEU A 594 5.48 17.61 -0.29
N LYS A 595 5.69 16.30 -0.19
CA LYS A 595 4.77 15.29 -0.70
C LYS A 595 3.40 15.40 -0.01
N ILE A 596 2.36 15.11 -0.76
CA ILE A 596 0.97 15.01 -0.31
C ILE A 596 0.41 13.69 -0.85
N GLY A 597 -0.10 12.84 0.04
CA GLY A 597 -0.57 11.50 -0.30
C GLY A 597 -1.85 11.13 0.42
N SER A 598 -2.62 10.19 -0.14
CA SER A 598 -3.89 9.74 0.45
C SER A 598 -3.98 8.22 0.45
N ARG A 599 -4.36 7.68 1.61
CA ARG A 599 -4.67 6.25 1.81
C ARG A 599 -5.95 5.85 1.08
N GLY A 600 -6.90 6.78 0.92
CA GLY A 600 -8.11 6.59 0.12
C GLY A 600 -7.83 6.49 -1.37
N VAL A 601 -7.06 7.43 -1.93
CA VAL A 601 -6.66 7.38 -3.35
C VAL A 601 -5.86 6.12 -3.65
N ALA A 602 -4.93 5.73 -2.78
CA ALA A 602 -4.20 4.46 -2.89
C ALA A 602 -5.14 3.25 -2.92
N THR A 603 -6.05 3.14 -1.95
CA THR A 603 -7.01 2.02 -1.84
C THR A 603 -7.94 1.95 -3.05
N ALA A 604 -8.53 3.07 -3.48
CA ALA A 604 -9.46 3.08 -4.60
C ALA A 604 -8.79 2.79 -5.94
N LEU A 605 -7.57 3.29 -6.17
CA LEU A 605 -6.81 2.92 -7.37
C LEU A 605 -6.39 1.45 -7.31
N ALA A 606 -6.04 0.91 -6.14
CA ALA A 606 -5.65 -0.49 -5.99
C ALA A 606 -6.83 -1.44 -6.27
N VAL A 607 -7.99 -1.19 -5.67
CA VAL A 607 -9.27 -1.88 -5.95
C VAL A 607 -9.54 -1.89 -7.45
N LYS A 608 -9.53 -0.72 -8.09
CA LYS A 608 -9.76 -0.58 -9.53
C LYS A 608 -8.74 -1.32 -10.40
N ALA A 609 -7.46 -1.30 -10.02
CA ALA A 609 -6.39 -1.98 -10.74
C ALA A 609 -6.58 -3.51 -10.73
N ILE A 610 -6.99 -4.07 -9.59
CA ILE A 610 -7.23 -5.50 -9.42
C ILE A 610 -8.53 -5.91 -10.16
N GLU A 611 -9.62 -5.15 -10.01
CA GLU A 611 -10.86 -5.37 -10.77
C GLU A 611 -10.62 -5.34 -12.29
N MET A 612 -9.86 -4.37 -12.80
CA MET A 612 -9.51 -4.27 -14.22
C MET A 612 -8.61 -5.41 -14.70
N ALA A 613 -7.76 -5.97 -13.84
CA ALA A 613 -6.95 -7.15 -14.16
C ALA A 613 -7.83 -8.41 -14.26
N GLN A 614 -8.67 -8.65 -13.26
CA GLN A 614 -9.63 -9.76 -13.20
C GLN A 614 -10.56 -9.76 -14.43
N MET A 615 -11.15 -8.61 -14.77
CA MET A 615 -12.01 -8.45 -15.96
C MET A 615 -11.30 -8.73 -17.29
N LYS A 616 -9.95 -8.64 -17.34
CA LYS A 616 -9.13 -8.94 -18.53
C LYS A 616 -8.44 -10.31 -18.45
N GLY A 617 -8.78 -11.14 -17.48
CA GLY A 617 -8.24 -12.48 -17.29
C GLY A 617 -6.73 -12.51 -17.08
N CYS A 618 -6.21 -11.52 -16.35
CA CYS A 618 -4.80 -11.42 -15.94
C CYS A 618 -4.59 -12.12 -14.59
#